data_AF-A0A1J3I5S2-F1
#
_entry.id   AF-A0A1J3I5S2-F1
#
_cell.length_a   1.000
_cell.length_b   1.000
_cell.length_c   1.000
_cell.angle_alpha   90.00
_cell.angle_beta   90.00
_cell.angle_gamma   90.00
#
_symmetry.space_group_name_H-M   'P 1'
#
loop_
_entity.id
_entity.type
_entity.pdbx_description
1 polymer ?
#
loop_
_entity_poly.entity_id
_entity_poly.type
_entity_poly.pdbx_seq_one_letter_code
_entity_poly.pdbx_strand_id
1 'polypeptide(L)' 'RFDMCLVLYKEMVQCGIEPDLLSYTAVIDSLGRSGNLKESLRLFDEMKQRQIRPSVYVYRALIDSLKKSGDFQRALQLS' A
#
# COMPACT_ATOMS: atom_id res chain seq x y z
N ARG A 1 -13.14 -9.63 0.70
CA ARG A 1 -11.84 -10.29 0.45
C ARG A 1 -10.73 -9.22 0.34
N PHE A 2 -10.66 -8.27 1.27
CA PHE A 2 -9.58 -7.27 1.37
C PHE A 2 -8.80 -7.50 2.68
N ASP A 3 -9.49 -7.99 3.69
CA ASP A 3 -9.00 -8.16 5.06
C ASP A 3 -7.89 -9.23 5.18
N MET A 4 -7.93 -10.25 4.33
CA MET A 4 -6.97 -11.36 4.38
C MET A 4 -5.54 -10.92 4.08
N CYS A 5 -5.32 -10.00 3.12
CA CYS A 5 -3.98 -9.47 2.83
C CYS A 5 -3.40 -8.75 4.05
N LEU A 6 -4.23 -7.97 4.77
CA LEU A 6 -3.80 -7.24 5.96
C LEU A 6 -3.49 -8.19 7.12
N VAL A 7 -4.29 -9.25 7.29
CA VAL A 7 -4.05 -10.29 8.30
C VAL A 7 -2.73 -11.00 8.03
N LEU A 8 -2.52 -11.50 6.80
CA LEU A 8 -1.29 -12.17 6.42
C LEU A 8 -0.05 -11.27 6.57
N TYR A 9 -0.15 -10.00 6.18
CA TYR A 9 0.93 -9.04 6.39
C TYR A 9 1.27 -8.88 7.87
N LYS A 10 0.25 -8.75 8.75
CA LYS A 10 0.48 -8.64 10.20
C LYS A 10 1.10 -9.90 10.78
N GLU A 11 0.65 -11.08 10.35
CA GLU A 11 1.21 -12.37 10.78
C GLU A 11 2.67 -12.51 10.33
N MET A 12 3.01 -12.14 9.09
CA MET A 12 4.39 -12.13 8.61
C MET A 12 5.28 -11.27 9.51
N VAL A 13 4.86 -10.03 9.79
CA VAL A 13 5.62 -9.11 10.66
C VAL A 13 5.74 -9.64 12.08
N GLN A 14 4.67 -10.24 12.65
CA GLN A 14 4.71 -10.83 13.99
C GLN A 14 5.65 -12.04 14.08
N CYS A 15 5.75 -12.83 13.02
CA CYS A 15 6.68 -13.94 12.92
C CYS A 15 8.12 -13.51 12.59
N GLY A 16 8.39 -12.20 12.47
CA GLY A 16 9.70 -11.69 12.08
C GLY A 16 10.07 -11.93 10.61
N ILE A 17 9.08 -12.28 9.77
CA ILE A 17 9.27 -12.46 8.33
C ILE A 17 9.24 -11.08 7.68
N GLU A 18 10.30 -10.75 6.95
CA GLU A 18 10.39 -9.47 6.26
C GLU A 18 9.42 -9.42 5.07
N PRO A 19 8.51 -8.44 5.00
CA PRO A 19 7.62 -8.27 3.86
C PRO A 19 8.41 -7.86 2.62
N ASP A 20 8.12 -8.51 1.50
CA ASP A 20 8.73 -8.23 0.21
C ASP A 20 7.86 -7.29 -0.65
N LEU A 21 8.34 -7.00 -1.87
CA LEU A 21 7.62 -6.18 -2.85
C LEU A 21 6.18 -6.67 -3.08
N LEU A 22 5.96 -7.98 -3.17
CA LEU A 22 4.65 -8.57 -3.43
C LEU A 22 3.72 -8.38 -2.23
N SER A 23 4.23 -8.60 -1.02
CA SER A 23 3.50 -8.41 0.24
C SER A 23 3.02 -6.97 0.38
N TYR A 24 3.91 -5.99 0.16
CA TYR A 24 3.55 -4.58 0.16
C TYR A 24 2.53 -4.24 -0.93
N THR A 25 2.76 -4.71 -2.16
CA THR A 25 1.86 -4.42 -3.29
C THR A 25 0.44 -4.94 -3.02
N ALA A 26 0.31 -6.17 -2.51
CA ALA A 26 -0.98 -6.77 -2.21
C ALA A 26 -1.73 -6.01 -1.10
N VAL A 27 -1.02 -5.64 -0.03
CA VAL A 27 -1.66 -4.97 1.11
C VAL A 27 -2.01 -3.50 0.80
N ILE A 28 -1.16 -2.79 0.05
CA ILE A 28 -1.41 -1.42 -0.41
C ILE A 28 -2.59 -1.38 -1.39
N ASP A 29 -2.66 -2.30 -2.36
CA ASP A 29 -3.80 -2.39 -3.27
C ASP A 29 -5.11 -2.69 -2.51
N SER A 30 -5.04 -3.62 -1.55
CA SER A 30 -6.20 -3.94 -0.70
C SER A 30 -6.68 -2.72 0.10
N LEU A 31 -5.76 -2.02 0.78
CA LEU A 31 -6.07 -0.83 1.57
C LEU A 31 -6.59 0.31 0.71
N GLY A 32 -5.96 0.56 -0.43
CA GLY A 32 -6.39 1.58 -1.40
C GLY A 32 -7.80 1.33 -1.93
N ARG A 33 -8.17 0.07 -2.20
CA ARG A 33 -9.53 -0.32 -2.62
C ARG A 33 -10.56 -0.18 -1.50
N SER A 34 -10.16 -0.42 -0.25
CA SER A 34 -11.03 -0.25 0.92
C SER A 34 -11.26 1.23 1.32
N GLY A 35 -10.60 2.17 0.64
CA GLY A 35 -10.65 3.59 0.98
C GLY A 35 -9.76 3.98 2.17
N ASN A 36 -9.00 3.04 2.72
CA ASN A 36 -8.04 3.29 3.79
C ASN A 36 -6.71 3.83 3.25
N LEU A 37 -6.79 5.02 2.65
CA LEU A 37 -5.65 5.70 2.03
C LEU A 37 -4.53 5.99 3.04
N LYS A 38 -4.88 6.33 4.28
CA LYS A 38 -3.90 6.68 5.32
C LYS A 38 -2.93 5.51 5.59
N GLU A 39 -3.47 4.32 5.78
CA GLU A 39 -2.66 3.13 6.04
C GLU A 39 -1.90 2.69 4.78
N SER A 40 -2.52 2.82 3.61
CA SER A 40 -1.88 2.56 2.33
C SER A 40 -0.63 3.43 2.10
N LEU A 41 -0.70 4.72 2.44
CA LEU A 41 0.44 5.65 2.31
C LEU A 41 1.52 5.35 3.35
N ARG A 42 1.14 4.99 4.59
CA ARG A 42 2.09 4.59 5.64
C ARG A 42 2.96 3.42 5.17
N LEU A 43 2.34 2.41 4.58
CA LEU A 43 3.05 1.22 4.08
C LEU A 43 3.87 1.51 2.82
N PHE A 44 3.43 2.45 1.99
CA PHE A 44 4.24 2.94 0.87
C PHE A 44 5.51 3.66 1.34
N ASP A 45 5.42 4.47 2.40
CA ASP A 45 6.58 5.11 3.00
C ASP A 45 7.52 4.10 3.68
N GLU A 46 6.98 3.12 4.40
CA GLU A 46 7.75 2.04 5.00
C GLU A 46 8.53 1.24 3.93
N MET A 47 7.87 0.90 2.82
CA MET A 47 8.49 0.20 1.70
C MET A 47 9.72 0.96 1.15
N LYS A 48 9.61 2.29 1.00
CA LYS A 48 10.73 3.15 0.58
C LYS A 48 11.83 3.22 1.63
N GLN A 49 11.49 3.30 2.92
CA GLN A 49 12.47 3.30 4.01
C GLN A 49 13.28 1.99 4.06
N ARG A 50 12.63 0.88 3.72
CA ARG A 50 13.27 -0.44 3.56
C ARG A 50 14.00 -0.60 2.22
N GLN A 51 14.13 0.46 1.42
CA GLN A 51 14.76 0.47 0.10
C GLN A 51 14.11 -0.48 -0.93
N ILE A 52 12.87 -0.92 -0.68
CA ILE A 52 12.11 -1.73 -1.62
C ILE A 52 11.48 -0.78 -2.65
N ARG A 53 11.80 -0.95 -3.93
CA ARG A 53 11.30 -0.06 -4.98
C ARG A 53 9.82 -0.32 -5.28
N PRO A 54 8.93 0.68 -5.15
CA PRO A 54 7.53 0.53 -5.50
C PRO A 54 7.35 0.18 -6.98
N SER A 55 6.49 -0.80 -7.26
CA SER A 55 6.13 -1.15 -8.63
C SER A 55 5.05 -0.21 -9.19
N VAL A 56 4.88 -0.22 -10.51
CA VAL A 56 3.80 0.53 -11.19
C VAL A 56 2.41 0.18 -10.61
N TYR A 57 2.20 -1.05 -10.14
CA TYR A 57 0.94 -1.46 -9.51
C TYR A 57 0.69 -0.72 -8.20
N VAL A 58 1.73 -0.48 -7.40
CA VAL A 58 1.64 0.26 -6.13
C VAL A 58 1.21 1.70 -6.41
N TYR A 59 1.84 2.36 -7.38
CA TYR A 59 1.48 3.72 -7.77
C TYR A 59 0.05 3.81 -8.31
N ARG A 60 -0.37 2.88 -9.19
CA ARG A 60 -1.74 2.85 -9.71
C ARG A 60 -2.77 2.70 -8.59
N ALA A 61 -2.54 1.77 -7.65
CA ALA A 61 -3.42 1.57 -6.50
C ALA A 61 -3.55 2.85 -5.65
N LEU A 62 -2.43 3.53 -5.38
CA LEU A 62 -2.43 4.79 -4.62
C LEU A 62 -3.17 5.89 -5.36
N ILE A 63 -2.87 6.13 -6.64
CA ILE A 63 -3.54 7.15 -7.47
C ILE A 63 -5.05 6.90 -7.52
N ASP A 64 -5.48 5.65 -7.73
CA ASP A 64 -6.90 5.30 -7.77
C ASP A 64 -7.58 5.49 -6.42
N SER A 65 -6.89 5.18 -5.31
CA SER A 65 -7.40 5.44 -3.96
C SER A 65 -7.49 6.95 -3.66
N LEU A 66 -6.52 7.75 -4.12
CA LEU A 66 -6.46 9.19 -3.93
C LEU A 66 -7.58 9.90 -4.68
N LYS A 67 -7.80 9.51 -5.94
CA LYS A 67 -8.94 9.99 -6.75
C LYS A 67 -10.28 9.73 -6.06
N LYS A 68 -10.45 8.56 -5.41
CA LYS A 68 -11.66 8.22 -4.66
C LYS A 68 -11.81 9.02 -3.36
N SER A 69 -10.70 9.35 -2.71
CA SER A 69 -10.69 10.16 -1.47
C SER A 69 -10.91 11.65 -1.69
N GLY A 70 -10.84 12.14 -2.94
CA GLY A 70 -10.90 13.56 -3.27
C GLY A 70 -9.59 14.32 -3.06
N ASP A 71 -8.51 13.64 -2.65
CA ASP A 71 -7.20 14.23 -2.38
C ASP A 71 -6.33 14.29 -3.67
N PHE A 72 -6.81 15.09 -4.63
CA PHE A 72 -6.24 15.20 -5.99
C PHE A 72 -4.81 15.75 -6.02
N GLN A 73 -4.42 16.58 -5.06
CA GLN A 73 -3.08 17.17 -5.00
C GLN A 73 -2.00 16.08 -4.82
N ARG A 74 -2.26 15.12 -3.93
CA ARG A 74 -1.37 13.98 -3.72
C ARG A 74 -1.43 12.98 -4.87
N ALA A 75 -2.59 12.82 -5.52
CA ALA A 75 -2.70 11.99 -6.71
C ALA A 75 -1.79 12.49 -7.85
N LEU A 76 -1.70 13.81 -8.01
CA LEU A 76 -0.86 14.44 -9.04
C LEU A 76 0.65 14.33 -8.73
N GLN A 77 1.04 14.37 -7.44
CA GLN A 77 2.44 14.16 -7.05
C GLN A 77 2.93 12.72 -7.29
N LEU A 78 2.00 11.75 -7.37
CA LEU A 78 2.30 10.33 -7.56
C LEU A 78 2.14 9.85 -9.01
N SER A 79 1.59 10.68 -9.91
CA SER A 79 1.47 10.37 -11.35
C SER A 79 2.73 10.71 -12.12
#